data_AF-A0A257ETW1-F1
#
_entry.id   AF-A0A257ETW1-F1
#
_cell.length_a   1.000
_cell.length_b   1.000
_cell.length_c   1.000
_cell.angle_alpha   90.00
_cell.angle_beta   90.00
_cell.angle_gamma   90.00
#
_symmetry.space_group_name_H-M   'P 1'
#
loop_
_entity.id
_entity.type
_entity.pdbx_description
1 polymer ?
#
loop_
_entity_poly.entity_id
_entity_poly.type
_entity_poly.pdbx_seq_one_letter_code
_entity_poly.pdbx_strand_id
1 'polypeptide(L)'
;MPPIGATAFSFVAVARRGDETSFPLAYLNDIAPDFTAESTAGTIHFHDWLAGGYAIIFSHPRDFTPVCTTEFGAVAQLAPEWKKRNTKVIGVSVDSVTDHEKWKRDIEAFGGAVAEFPIIDDSSLTVAKAYDMLPADYYLPTEGRTPAHSATVRTVYIIGPDKKVRLTMTYPMSVGRNFAEILRALDAVQATDGVPLATPANWIPGQDVIVALALNNEQATERFGPLDIKLPYLRFAKAPQK
;
A
#
# COMPACT_ATOMS: atom_id res chain seq x y z
N MET A 1 -17.13 -45.44 8.10
CA MET A 1 -16.60 -44.08 7.88
C MET A 1 -15.13 -44.08 8.30
N PRO A 2 -14.16 -43.87 7.38
CA PRO A 2 -12.76 -43.74 7.75
C PRO A 2 -12.44 -42.27 8.15
N PRO A 3 -11.38 -42.04 8.96
CA PRO A 3 -11.02 -40.70 9.43
C PRO A 3 -10.34 -39.89 8.33
N ILE A 4 -10.65 -38.60 8.26
CA ILE A 4 -10.05 -37.63 7.33
C ILE A 4 -8.66 -37.26 7.86
N GLY A 5 -7.61 -37.70 7.17
CA GLY A 5 -6.23 -37.34 7.45
C GLY A 5 -5.92 -35.92 6.98
N ALA A 6 -5.40 -35.09 7.87
CA ALA A 6 -4.89 -33.76 7.56
C ALA A 6 -3.69 -33.87 6.60
N THR A 7 -3.88 -33.47 5.35
CA THR A 7 -2.81 -33.35 4.36
C THR A 7 -2.12 -32.00 4.59
N ALA A 8 -0.91 -32.04 5.16
CA ALA A 8 -0.04 -30.88 5.24
C ALA A 8 0.38 -30.48 3.82
N PHE A 9 -0.03 -29.29 3.37
CA PHE A 9 0.48 -28.68 2.16
C PHE A 9 1.92 -28.24 2.40
N SER A 10 2.88 -29.03 1.94
CA SER A 10 4.28 -28.60 1.85
C SER A 10 4.41 -27.62 0.69
N PHE A 11 4.69 -26.35 1.00
CA PHE A 11 5.08 -25.36 0.00
C PHE A 11 6.51 -25.65 -0.44
N VAL A 12 6.69 -26.15 -1.65
CA VAL A 12 7.98 -26.14 -2.32
C VAL A 12 8.27 -24.69 -2.73
N ALA A 13 9.20 -24.04 -2.03
CA ALA A 13 9.72 -22.74 -2.44
C ALA A 13 10.46 -22.90 -3.79
N VAL A 14 9.92 -22.30 -4.85
CA VAL A 14 10.63 -22.15 -6.12
C VAL A 14 11.60 -20.99 -5.95
N ALA A 15 12.88 -21.28 -5.72
CA ALA A 15 13.93 -20.27 -5.78
C ALA A 15 14.07 -19.78 -7.23
N ARG A 16 13.78 -18.50 -7.49
CA ARG A 16 14.15 -17.83 -8.75
C ARG A 16 15.62 -17.42 -8.68
N ARG A 17 16.31 -17.53 -9.82
CA ARG A 17 17.76 -17.27 -9.97
C ARG A 17 18.11 -15.89 -9.43
N GLY A 18 19.12 -15.85 -8.56
CA GLY A 18 19.64 -14.66 -7.93
C GLY A 18 20.36 -13.74 -8.92
N ASP A 19 20.02 -12.46 -8.82
CA ASP A 19 20.90 -11.35 -9.16
C ASP A 19 21.39 -10.77 -7.83
N GLU A 20 22.70 -10.53 -7.69
CA GLU A 20 23.40 -10.19 -6.44
C GLU A 20 23.09 -8.77 -5.93
N THR A 21 22.15 -8.06 -6.57
CA THR A 21 21.60 -6.77 -6.12
C THR A 21 20.11 -6.83 -5.77
N SER A 22 19.59 -8.04 -5.50
CA SER A 22 18.18 -8.22 -5.11
C SER A 22 17.93 -7.66 -3.71
N PHE A 23 17.24 -6.53 -3.63
CA PHE A 23 16.50 -6.19 -2.43
C PHE A 23 15.54 -7.35 -2.13
N PRO A 24 15.47 -7.87 -0.89
CA PRO A 24 14.44 -8.82 -0.54
C PRO A 24 13.08 -8.19 -0.84
N LEU A 25 12.30 -8.86 -1.68
CA LEU A 25 10.97 -8.39 -2.08
C LEU A 25 10.14 -8.08 -0.83
N ALA A 26 9.49 -6.91 -0.81
CA ALA A 26 8.73 -6.45 0.34
C ALA A 26 7.41 -7.25 0.48
N TYR A 27 7.45 -8.37 1.21
CA TYR A 27 6.27 -9.17 1.47
C TYR A 27 5.45 -8.62 2.64
N LEU A 28 4.21 -9.10 2.75
CA LEU A 28 3.35 -8.77 3.87
C LEU A 28 4.03 -9.11 5.19
N ASN A 29 4.02 -8.15 6.12
CA ASN A 29 4.66 -8.15 7.44
C ASN A 29 6.20 -8.03 7.48
N ASP A 30 6.88 -7.97 6.34
CA ASP A 30 8.31 -7.63 6.32
C ASP A 30 8.51 -6.14 6.66
N ILE A 31 9.68 -5.81 7.20
CA ILE A 31 10.11 -4.42 7.31
C ILE A 31 10.25 -3.88 5.88
N ALA A 32 9.51 -2.82 5.58
CA ALA A 32 9.52 -2.17 4.29
C ALA A 32 10.95 -1.69 3.96
N PRO A 33 11.47 -1.95 2.75
CA PRO A 33 12.79 -1.50 2.36
C PRO A 33 12.99 -0.02 2.63
N ASP A 34 14.03 0.32 3.38
CA ASP A 34 14.41 1.71 3.59
C ASP A 34 15.12 2.23 2.35
N PHE A 35 14.85 3.48 1.98
CA PHE A 35 15.45 4.12 0.82
C PHE A 35 15.74 5.58 1.09
N THR A 36 16.73 6.09 0.36
CA THR A 36 16.99 7.52 0.23
C THR A 36 16.78 7.91 -1.23
N ALA A 37 15.92 8.89 -1.48
CA ALA A 37 15.61 9.32 -2.85
C ALA A 37 15.28 10.81 -2.94
N GLU A 38 15.57 11.41 -4.09
CA GLU A 38 15.20 12.79 -4.39
C GLU A 38 13.70 12.90 -4.69
N SER A 39 13.10 14.04 -4.35
CA SER A 39 11.67 14.26 -4.53
C SER A 39 11.31 15.73 -4.69
N THR A 40 10.06 15.99 -5.06
CA THR A 40 9.46 17.35 -5.06
C THR A 40 9.40 18.02 -3.67
N ALA A 41 9.73 17.30 -2.59
CA ALA A 41 9.82 17.84 -1.23
C ALA A 41 11.27 17.81 -0.68
N GLY A 42 12.26 17.68 -1.56
CA GLY A 42 13.66 17.44 -1.20
C GLY A 42 13.99 15.96 -0.99
N THR A 43 15.20 15.69 -0.49
CA THR A 43 15.65 14.32 -0.22
C THR A 43 14.81 13.65 0.88
N ILE A 44 14.28 12.47 0.58
CA ILE A 44 13.49 11.66 1.51
C ILE A 44 14.34 10.50 2.01
N HIS A 45 14.48 10.39 3.33
CA HIS A 45 14.89 9.16 4.02
C HIS A 45 13.63 8.46 4.51
N PHE A 46 13.22 7.38 3.85
CA PHE A 46 11.84 6.87 3.93
C PHE A 46 11.40 6.53 5.35
N HIS A 47 12.22 5.80 6.10
CA HIS A 47 11.90 5.41 7.47
C HIS A 47 11.78 6.59 8.44
N ASP A 48 12.59 7.64 8.24
CA ASP A 48 12.51 8.87 9.04
C ASP A 48 11.29 9.69 8.63
N TRP A 49 11.03 9.79 7.33
CA TRP A 49 9.87 10.48 6.78
C TRP A 49 8.55 9.87 7.24
N LEU A 50 8.46 8.55 7.43
CA LEU A 50 7.28 7.88 7.98
C LEU A 50 6.86 8.48 9.34
N ALA A 51 7.82 8.88 10.17
CA ALA A 51 7.63 9.60 11.43
C ALA A 51 6.58 8.97 12.38
N GLY A 52 6.53 7.64 12.46
CA GLY A 52 5.64 6.89 13.36
C GLY A 52 4.15 6.92 12.98
N GLY A 53 3.80 7.44 11.81
CA GLY A 53 2.46 7.32 11.22
C GLY A 53 2.35 6.12 10.26
N TYR A 54 1.26 6.06 9.50
CA TYR A 54 1.16 5.15 8.37
C TYR A 54 1.66 5.83 7.09
N ALA A 55 2.08 5.06 6.10
CA ALA A 55 2.37 5.58 4.77
C ALA A 55 1.64 4.80 3.66
N ILE A 56 1.20 5.53 2.64
CA ILE A 56 0.83 4.98 1.34
C ILE A 56 1.96 5.32 0.36
N ILE A 57 2.64 4.28 -0.14
CA ILE A 57 3.56 4.43 -1.28
C ILE A 57 2.80 3.98 -2.51
N PHE A 58 2.75 4.79 -3.55
CA PHE A 58 2.03 4.42 -4.77
C PHE A 58 2.81 4.84 -6.02
N SER A 59 3.04 3.88 -6.91
CA SER A 59 3.74 4.12 -8.15
C SER A 59 2.80 4.49 -9.28
N HIS A 60 3.33 5.17 -10.29
CA HIS A 60 2.65 5.35 -11.57
C HIS A 60 3.64 5.22 -12.75
N PRO A 61 3.15 4.79 -13.92
CA PRO A 61 4.02 4.50 -15.07
C PRO A 61 4.88 5.69 -15.53
N ARG A 62 4.26 6.87 -15.62
CA ARG A 62 4.87 8.09 -16.17
C ARG A 62 4.04 9.34 -15.91
N ASP A 63 4.72 10.47 -15.74
CA ASP A 63 4.15 11.82 -15.75
C ASP A 63 3.51 12.16 -17.11
N PHE A 64 2.65 13.18 -17.11
CA PHE A 64 1.95 13.68 -18.31
C PHE A 64 1.13 12.60 -19.05
N THR A 65 0.60 11.61 -18.31
CA THR A 65 -0.27 10.58 -18.87
C THR A 65 -1.69 10.67 -18.28
N PRO A 66 -2.73 10.32 -19.06
CA PRO A 66 -4.11 10.65 -18.72
C PRO A 66 -4.58 9.98 -17.44
N VAL A 67 -4.46 8.65 -17.33
CA VAL A 67 -4.92 7.91 -16.14
C VAL A 67 -4.17 8.37 -14.89
N CYS A 68 -2.84 8.54 -14.97
CA CYS A 68 -2.03 8.97 -13.83
C CYS A 68 -2.45 10.35 -13.32
N THR A 69 -2.79 11.28 -14.22
CA THR A 69 -3.25 12.62 -13.86
C THR A 69 -4.58 12.54 -13.10
N THR A 70 -5.49 11.66 -13.52
CA THR A 70 -6.74 11.42 -12.77
C THR A 70 -6.52 10.86 -11.38
N GLU A 71 -5.56 9.93 -11.23
CA GLU A 71 -5.25 9.28 -9.95
C GLU A 71 -4.59 10.25 -8.97
N PHE A 72 -3.59 11.01 -9.41
CA PHE A 72 -2.89 11.97 -8.55
C PHE A 72 -3.82 13.13 -8.15
N GLY A 73 -4.74 13.53 -9.02
CA GLY A 73 -5.81 14.47 -8.68
C GLY A 73 -6.71 13.94 -7.56
N ALA A 74 -7.11 12.65 -7.63
CA ALA A 74 -7.90 12.02 -6.57
C ALA A 74 -7.12 11.94 -5.24
N VAL A 75 -5.81 11.62 -5.28
CA VAL A 75 -4.96 11.62 -4.07
C VAL A 75 -4.90 13.01 -3.44
N ALA A 76 -4.72 14.06 -4.26
CA ALA A 76 -4.67 15.44 -3.81
C ALA A 76 -5.99 15.87 -3.14
N GLN A 77 -7.14 15.56 -3.75
CA GLN A 77 -8.46 15.83 -3.17
C GLN A 77 -8.68 15.12 -1.82
N LEU A 78 -8.07 13.94 -1.64
CA LEU A 78 -8.16 13.15 -0.41
C LEU A 78 -7.17 13.56 0.69
N ALA A 79 -6.40 14.64 0.52
CA ALA A 79 -5.45 15.15 1.52
C ALA A 79 -6.03 15.22 2.96
N PRO A 80 -7.27 15.72 3.19
CA PRO A 80 -7.87 15.73 4.52
C PRO A 80 -8.09 14.32 5.10
N GLU A 81 -8.43 13.35 4.25
CA GLU A 81 -8.72 11.97 4.66
C GLU A 81 -7.46 11.20 5.06
N TRP A 82 -6.33 11.46 4.41
CA TRP A 82 -5.02 10.93 4.82
C TRP A 82 -4.59 11.48 6.17
N LYS A 83 -4.72 12.80 6.34
CA LYS A 83 -4.38 13.50 7.59
C LYS A 83 -5.23 13.00 8.76
N LYS A 84 -6.54 12.84 8.56
CA LYS A 84 -7.47 12.30 9.57
C LYS A 84 -7.04 10.91 10.08
N ARG A 85 -6.34 10.13 9.26
CA ARG A 85 -5.86 8.79 9.58
C ARG A 85 -4.39 8.75 10.01
N ASN A 86 -3.77 9.90 10.31
CA ASN A 86 -2.34 10.00 10.58
C ASN A 86 -1.50 9.24 9.54
N THR A 87 -1.85 9.43 8.26
CA THR A 87 -1.26 8.71 7.13
C THR A 87 -0.64 9.70 6.16
N LYS A 88 0.61 9.45 5.79
CA LYS A 88 1.32 10.19 4.74
C LYS A 88 1.21 9.44 3.42
N VAL A 89 1.31 10.16 2.32
CA VAL A 89 1.21 9.57 0.97
C VAL A 89 2.42 10.04 0.15
N ILE A 90 2.99 9.17 -0.67
CA ILE A 90 4.16 9.46 -1.51
C ILE A 90 4.06 8.74 -2.86
N GLY A 91 4.16 9.53 -3.93
CA GLY A 91 4.16 9.03 -5.31
C GLY A 91 5.54 8.58 -5.75
N VAL A 92 5.63 7.62 -6.66
CA VAL A 92 6.90 7.14 -7.24
C VAL A 92 6.76 7.01 -8.76
N SER A 93 7.68 7.65 -9.50
CA SER A 93 7.81 7.45 -10.95
C SER A 93 9.26 7.53 -11.38
N VAL A 94 9.54 7.07 -12.59
CA VAL A 94 10.87 7.04 -13.21
C VAL A 94 11.23 8.35 -13.94
N ASP A 95 10.34 9.34 -13.90
CA ASP A 95 10.60 10.69 -14.41
C ASP A 95 11.39 11.53 -13.40
N SER A 96 11.86 12.70 -13.83
CA SER A 96 12.72 13.56 -13.01
C SER A 96 11.93 14.43 -12.02
N VAL A 97 12.55 14.86 -10.91
CA VAL A 97 11.94 15.87 -10.00
C VAL A 97 11.46 17.10 -10.76
N THR A 98 12.22 17.57 -11.77
CA THR A 98 11.87 18.75 -12.56
C THR A 98 10.57 18.54 -13.36
N ASP A 99 10.35 17.32 -13.85
CA ASP A 99 9.13 16.98 -14.57
C ASP A 99 7.95 16.79 -13.61
N HIS A 100 8.18 16.18 -12.44
CA HIS A 100 7.17 16.09 -11.38
C HIS A 100 6.65 17.47 -10.97
N GLU A 101 7.52 18.46 -10.77
CA GLU A 101 7.13 19.83 -10.41
C GLU A 101 6.25 20.52 -11.48
N LYS A 102 6.54 20.26 -12.76
CA LYS A 102 5.70 20.77 -13.85
C LYS A 102 4.37 20.03 -13.87
N TRP A 103 4.39 18.70 -13.75
CA TRP A 103 3.20 17.86 -13.83
C TRP A 103 2.24 18.08 -12.65
N LYS A 104 2.74 18.43 -11.46
CA LYS A 104 1.92 18.83 -10.31
C LYS A 104 0.96 19.98 -10.63
N ARG A 105 1.32 20.87 -11.56
CA ARG A 105 0.43 21.95 -12.04
C ARG A 105 -0.73 21.41 -12.85
N ASP A 106 -0.50 20.41 -13.69
CA ASP A 106 -1.56 19.75 -14.47
C ASP A 106 -2.48 18.94 -13.54
N ILE A 107 -1.90 18.26 -12.54
CA ILE A 107 -2.66 17.56 -11.50
C ILE A 107 -3.56 18.53 -10.74
N GLU A 108 -3.04 19.67 -10.32
CA GLU A 108 -3.81 20.68 -9.59
C GLU A 108 -4.88 21.32 -10.50
N ALA A 109 -4.54 21.67 -11.73
CA ALA A 109 -5.47 22.26 -12.69
C ALA A 109 -6.64 21.30 -13.02
N PHE A 110 -6.37 20.00 -13.15
CA PHE A 110 -7.40 18.98 -13.40
C PHE A 110 -8.19 18.62 -12.13
N GLY A 111 -7.47 18.32 -11.05
CA GLY A 111 -8.02 17.80 -9.80
C GLY A 111 -8.63 18.87 -8.89
N GLY A 112 -8.37 20.15 -9.13
CA GLY A 112 -8.88 21.25 -8.30
C GLY A 112 -8.36 21.22 -6.86
N ALA A 113 -7.25 20.53 -6.61
CA ALA A 113 -6.62 20.40 -5.30
C ALA A 113 -5.10 20.35 -5.45
N VAL A 114 -4.39 20.99 -4.53
CA VAL A 114 -2.92 21.02 -4.52
C VAL A 114 -2.37 19.63 -4.22
N ALA A 115 -1.47 19.13 -5.06
CA ALA A 115 -0.73 17.90 -4.79
C ALA A 115 0.36 18.14 -3.74
N GLU A 116 -0.02 18.23 -2.46
CA GLU A 116 0.93 18.54 -1.36
C GLU A 116 1.92 17.39 -1.07
N PHE A 117 1.60 16.17 -1.50
CA PHE A 117 2.44 15.01 -1.27
C PHE A 117 3.72 15.01 -2.14
N PRO A 118 4.82 14.40 -1.66
CA PRO A 118 6.02 14.22 -2.44
C PRO A 118 5.83 13.23 -3.59
N ILE A 119 6.52 13.49 -4.70
CA ILE A 119 6.71 12.53 -5.80
C ILE A 119 8.21 12.25 -5.89
N ILE A 120 8.59 10.98 -5.72
CA ILE A 120 9.97 10.49 -5.80
C ILE A 120 10.41 10.41 -7.25
N ASP A 121 11.60 10.96 -7.52
CA ASP A 121 12.39 10.69 -8.73
C ASP A 121 13.08 9.34 -8.55
N ASP A 122 12.56 8.34 -9.26
CA ASP A 122 13.10 7.00 -9.31
C ASP A 122 13.72 6.68 -10.67
N SER A 123 14.36 7.68 -11.29
CA SER A 123 15.10 7.48 -12.55
C SER A 123 16.21 6.42 -12.42
N SER A 124 16.74 6.16 -11.22
CA SER A 124 17.68 5.06 -10.93
C SER A 124 17.02 3.69 -10.72
N LEU A 125 15.69 3.64 -10.56
CA LEU A 125 14.90 2.43 -10.26
C LEU A 125 15.20 1.82 -8.89
N THR A 126 15.72 2.62 -7.97
CA THR A 126 16.06 2.16 -6.61
C THR A 126 14.79 1.74 -5.88
N VAL A 127 13.76 2.58 -5.88
CA VAL A 127 12.50 2.33 -5.17
C VAL A 127 11.68 1.28 -5.91
N ALA A 128 11.56 1.39 -7.24
CA ALA A 128 10.79 0.47 -8.05
C ALA A 128 11.32 -0.97 -7.96
N LYS A 129 12.64 -1.18 -7.89
CA LYS A 129 13.21 -2.51 -7.67
C LYS A 129 12.99 -3.01 -6.25
N ALA A 130 13.14 -2.15 -5.24
CA ALA A 130 12.95 -2.53 -3.84
C ALA A 130 11.50 -2.93 -3.52
N TYR A 131 10.52 -2.31 -4.18
CA TYR A 131 9.10 -2.53 -3.96
C TYR A 131 8.41 -3.28 -5.12
N ASP A 132 9.15 -4.03 -5.95
CA ASP A 132 8.59 -4.87 -7.03
C ASP A 132 7.57 -4.15 -7.93
N MET A 133 7.87 -2.90 -8.29
CA MET A 133 6.97 -2.02 -9.05
C MET A 133 7.21 -2.09 -10.56
N LEU A 134 8.03 -3.01 -11.06
CA LEU A 134 8.36 -3.15 -12.48
C LEU A 134 7.57 -4.30 -13.12
N PRO A 135 7.15 -4.19 -14.39
CA PRO A 135 6.52 -5.30 -15.09
C PRO A 135 7.50 -6.46 -15.28
N ALA A 136 6.98 -7.68 -15.43
CA ALA A 136 7.81 -8.89 -15.51
C ALA A 136 8.79 -8.90 -16.70
N ASP A 137 8.46 -8.19 -17.76
CA ASP A 137 9.23 -8.04 -19.00
C ASP A 137 10.01 -6.72 -19.08
N TYR A 138 10.17 -6.00 -17.96
CA TYR A 138 10.94 -4.75 -17.97
C TYR A 138 12.38 -5.00 -18.46
N TYR A 139 12.90 -4.05 -19.22
CA TYR A 139 14.23 -4.12 -19.82
C TYR A 139 14.87 -2.73 -19.76
N LEU A 140 16.14 -2.68 -19.38
CA LEU A 140 16.92 -1.44 -19.38
C LEU A 140 17.97 -1.49 -20.48
N PRO A 141 17.77 -0.79 -21.60
CA PRO A 141 18.80 -0.68 -22.62
C PRO A 141 19.99 0.13 -22.08
N THR A 142 21.19 -0.24 -22.49
CA THR A 142 22.43 0.50 -22.18
C THR A 142 22.53 1.83 -22.92
N GLU A 143 21.87 1.97 -24.08
CA GLU A 143 21.80 3.19 -24.88
C GLU A 143 20.34 3.50 -25.26
N GLY A 144 19.96 4.77 -25.33
CA GLY A 144 18.59 5.15 -25.72
C GLY A 144 17.52 4.77 -24.69
N ARG A 145 17.88 4.69 -23.41
CA ARG A 145 16.90 4.51 -22.33
C ARG A 145 15.85 5.63 -22.38
N THR A 146 14.58 5.22 -22.37
CA THR A 146 13.44 6.11 -22.24
C THR A 146 12.59 5.63 -21.07
N PRO A 147 11.75 6.49 -20.45
CA PRO A 147 10.82 6.07 -19.40
C PRO A 147 9.91 4.91 -19.82
N ALA A 148 9.60 4.75 -21.11
CA ALA A 148 8.77 3.64 -21.60
C ALA A 148 9.41 2.26 -21.38
N HIS A 149 10.74 2.17 -21.28
CA HIS A 149 11.46 0.92 -21.02
C HIS A 149 11.44 0.50 -19.55
N SER A 150 11.18 1.44 -18.64
CA SER A 150 11.21 1.22 -17.19
C SER A 150 9.95 1.71 -16.48
N ALA A 151 8.84 1.85 -17.20
CA ALA A 151 7.59 2.33 -16.64
C ALA A 151 7.13 1.37 -15.53
N THR A 152 6.89 1.92 -14.33
CA THR A 152 6.35 1.12 -13.23
C THR A 152 4.93 0.65 -13.52
N VAL A 153 4.52 -0.46 -12.90
CA VAL A 153 3.11 -0.83 -12.78
C VAL A 153 2.44 -0.01 -11.68
N ARG A 154 1.11 0.01 -11.64
CA ARG A 154 0.35 0.77 -10.63
C ARG A 154 0.29 -0.03 -9.33
N THR A 155 1.31 0.09 -8.50
CA THR A 155 1.39 -0.60 -7.21
C THR A 155 1.08 0.37 -6.08
N VAL A 156 0.47 -0.14 -5.02
CA VAL A 156 0.18 0.58 -3.77
C VAL A 156 0.66 -0.26 -2.61
N TYR A 157 1.43 0.32 -1.70
CA TYR A 157 1.80 -0.28 -0.42
C TYR A 157 1.20 0.54 0.72
N ILE A 158 0.64 -0.16 1.71
CA ILE A 158 0.32 0.41 3.02
C ILE A 158 1.40 -0.02 3.99
N ILE A 159 2.12 0.94 4.57
CA ILE A 159 3.19 0.72 5.54
C ILE A 159 2.71 1.16 6.93
N GLY A 160 2.85 0.29 7.92
CA GLY A 160 2.52 0.54 9.31
C GLY A 160 3.56 1.40 10.04
N PRO A 161 3.24 1.93 11.22
CA PRO A 161 4.14 2.79 12.00
C PRO A 161 5.39 2.05 12.53
N ASP A 162 5.33 0.71 12.60
CA ASP A 162 6.46 -0.17 12.88
C ASP A 162 7.28 -0.51 11.63
N LYS A 163 7.09 0.26 10.54
CA LYS A 163 7.76 0.15 9.24
C LYS A 163 7.43 -1.12 8.46
N LYS A 164 6.47 -1.92 8.91
CA LYS A 164 6.13 -3.17 8.21
C LYS A 164 5.11 -2.96 7.11
N VAL A 165 5.21 -3.76 6.06
CA VAL A 165 4.20 -3.82 5.00
C VAL A 165 2.91 -4.43 5.56
N ARG A 166 1.79 -3.74 5.39
CA ARG A 166 0.45 -4.17 5.84
C ARG A 166 -0.46 -4.62 4.72
N LEU A 167 -0.24 -4.10 3.52
CA LEU A 167 -1.06 -4.41 2.36
C LEU A 167 -0.32 -3.99 1.08
N THR A 168 -0.49 -4.77 0.01
CA THR A 168 -0.11 -4.37 -1.34
C THR A 168 -1.29 -4.56 -2.31
N MET A 169 -1.42 -3.68 -3.29
CA MET A 169 -2.34 -3.82 -4.42
C MET A 169 -1.59 -3.49 -5.71
N THR A 170 -1.68 -4.35 -6.72
CA THR A 170 -1.04 -4.14 -8.02
C THR A 170 -2.06 -4.16 -9.13
N TYR A 171 -2.07 -3.09 -9.94
CA TYR A 171 -2.97 -2.90 -11.07
C TYR A 171 -2.16 -2.79 -12.36
N PRO A 172 -2.69 -3.28 -13.50
CA PRO A 172 -2.09 -3.01 -14.79
C PRO A 172 -2.20 -1.53 -15.14
N MET A 173 -1.32 -1.06 -16.02
CA MET A 173 -1.27 0.36 -16.42
C MET A 173 -2.60 0.89 -16.99
N SER A 174 -3.40 0.02 -17.60
CA SER A 174 -4.68 0.34 -18.22
C SER A 174 -5.85 0.53 -17.26
N VAL A 175 -5.70 0.17 -15.97
CA VAL A 175 -6.77 0.24 -14.98
C VAL A 175 -6.42 1.27 -13.92
N GLY A 176 -7.18 2.37 -13.87
CA GLY A 176 -7.08 3.35 -12.79
C GLY A 176 -7.55 2.75 -11.45
N ARG A 177 -6.84 3.07 -10.37
CA ARG A 177 -7.09 2.56 -9.02
C ARG A 177 -8.32 3.21 -8.40
N ASN A 178 -9.00 2.44 -7.56
CA ASN A 178 -10.09 2.94 -6.73
C ASN A 178 -9.54 3.44 -5.39
N PHE A 179 -9.46 4.76 -5.21
CA PHE A 179 -8.97 5.36 -3.96
C PHE A 179 -9.93 5.23 -2.77
N ALA A 180 -11.23 4.99 -3.02
CA ALA A 180 -12.14 4.64 -1.94
C ALA A 180 -11.79 3.27 -1.34
N GLU A 181 -11.35 2.31 -2.17
CA GLU A 181 -10.86 1.02 -1.68
C GLU A 181 -9.54 1.16 -0.92
N ILE A 182 -8.62 2.01 -1.39
CA ILE A 182 -7.37 2.27 -0.68
C ILE A 182 -7.65 2.87 0.72
N LEU A 183 -8.58 3.82 0.82
CA LEU A 183 -9.02 4.37 2.12
C LEU A 183 -9.70 3.33 3.00
N ARG A 184 -10.62 2.52 2.44
CA ARG A 184 -11.31 1.45 3.17
C ARG A 184 -10.32 0.40 3.69
N ALA A 185 -9.35 0.02 2.87
CA ALA A 185 -8.29 -0.90 3.23
C ALA A 185 -7.37 -0.33 4.31
N LEU A 186 -7.02 0.96 4.23
CA LEU A 186 -6.28 1.65 5.30
C LEU A 186 -7.07 1.66 6.61
N ASP A 187 -8.38 1.93 6.58
CA ASP A 187 -9.23 1.85 7.76
C ASP A 187 -9.27 0.44 8.36
N ALA A 188 -9.38 -0.59 7.53
CA ALA A 188 -9.36 -1.98 7.96
C ALA A 188 -8.02 -2.38 8.57
N VAL A 189 -6.89 -1.99 7.95
CA VAL A 189 -5.54 -2.20 8.51
C VAL A 189 -5.47 -1.53 9.88
N GLN A 190 -5.81 -0.25 9.99
CA GLN A 190 -5.70 0.47 11.27
C GLN A 190 -6.66 -0.07 12.35
N ALA A 191 -7.81 -0.62 11.98
CA ALA A 191 -8.75 -1.21 12.92
C ALA A 191 -8.28 -2.58 13.47
N THR A 192 -7.38 -3.25 12.75
CA THR A 192 -6.94 -4.62 13.05
C THR A 192 -5.47 -4.69 13.47
N ASP A 193 -4.67 -3.66 13.22
CA ASP A 193 -3.23 -3.67 13.52
C ASP A 193 -2.97 -3.80 15.03
N GLY A 194 -2.37 -4.92 15.45
CA GLY A 194 -2.12 -5.24 16.87
C GLY A 194 -3.38 -5.52 17.71
N VAL A 195 -4.56 -5.62 17.10
CA VAL A 195 -5.83 -5.87 17.79
C VAL A 195 -6.38 -7.24 17.37
N PRO A 196 -6.89 -8.10 18.28
CA PRO A 196 -7.43 -9.42 17.94
C PRO A 196 -8.83 -9.32 17.29
N LEU A 197 -8.91 -8.54 16.22
CA LEU A 197 -10.10 -8.30 15.41
C LEU A 197 -9.76 -8.53 13.93
N ALA A 198 -10.78 -8.83 13.14
CA ALA A 198 -10.72 -8.89 11.68
C ALA A 198 -11.92 -8.17 11.08
N THR A 199 -11.76 -7.57 9.91
CA THR A 199 -12.88 -6.99 9.15
C THR A 199 -13.49 -8.04 8.23
N PRO A 200 -14.83 -8.23 8.19
CA PRO A 200 -15.47 -9.15 7.25
C PRO A 200 -15.32 -8.71 5.79
N ALA A 201 -15.75 -9.57 4.87
CA ALA A 201 -15.81 -9.22 3.44
C ALA A 201 -16.67 -7.97 3.21
N ASN A 202 -16.21 -7.07 2.33
CA ASN A 202 -16.87 -5.81 1.98
C ASN A 202 -17.08 -4.85 3.16
N TRP A 203 -16.34 -5.03 4.26
CA TRP A 203 -16.46 -4.17 5.44
C TRP A 203 -16.14 -2.72 5.13
N ILE A 204 -16.98 -1.82 5.63
CA ILE A 204 -16.74 -0.37 5.67
C ILE A 204 -16.77 0.14 7.13
N PRO A 205 -16.10 1.28 7.42
CA PRO A 205 -16.11 1.87 8.77
C PRO A 205 -17.53 2.02 9.34
N GLY A 206 -17.67 1.66 10.62
CA GLY A 206 -18.96 1.68 11.34
C GLY A 206 -19.71 0.34 11.33
N GLN A 207 -19.30 -0.62 10.50
CA GLN A 207 -19.83 -1.99 10.55
C GLN A 207 -19.15 -2.85 11.61
N ASP A 208 -19.85 -3.90 12.03
CA ASP A 208 -19.36 -4.86 13.01
C ASP A 208 -18.13 -5.62 12.50
N VAL A 209 -17.26 -5.98 13.45
CA VAL A 209 -15.98 -6.66 13.22
C VAL A 209 -16.03 -8.08 13.74
N ILE A 210 -15.15 -8.95 13.24
CA ILE A 210 -15.03 -10.34 13.67
C ILE A 210 -13.98 -10.43 14.77
N VAL A 211 -14.29 -11.10 15.86
CA VAL A 211 -13.33 -11.38 16.93
C VAL A 211 -12.42 -12.54 16.53
N ALA A 212 -11.10 -12.34 16.68
CA ALA A 212 -10.11 -13.37 16.38
C ALA A 212 -10.30 -14.65 17.22
N LEU A 213 -9.95 -15.80 16.65
CA LEU A 213 -10.10 -17.11 17.30
C LEU A 213 -9.18 -17.31 18.51
N ALA A 214 -8.20 -16.44 18.70
CA ALA A 214 -7.30 -16.46 19.86
C ALA A 214 -7.99 -16.11 21.19
N LEU A 215 -9.19 -15.52 21.14
CA LEU A 215 -9.98 -15.18 22.33
C LEU A 215 -11.17 -16.13 22.49
N ASN A 216 -11.41 -16.64 23.70
CA ASN A 216 -12.69 -17.28 24.02
C ASN A 216 -13.82 -16.24 24.14
N ASN A 217 -15.05 -16.68 24.38
CA ASN A 217 -16.21 -15.77 24.40
C ASN A 217 -16.16 -14.82 25.60
N GLU A 218 -15.67 -15.28 26.74
CA GLU A 218 -15.56 -14.50 27.97
C GLU A 218 -14.56 -13.35 27.78
N GLN A 219 -13.34 -13.66 27.33
CA GLN A 219 -12.28 -12.69 27.04
C GLN A 219 -12.70 -11.68 25.97
N ALA A 220 -13.37 -12.17 24.93
CA ALA A 220 -13.87 -11.32 23.86
C ALA A 220 -14.98 -10.38 24.33
N THR A 221 -15.90 -10.86 25.16
CA THR A 221 -16.99 -10.05 25.73
C THR A 221 -16.47 -9.00 26.69
N GLU A 222 -15.48 -9.36 27.52
CA GLU A 222 -14.81 -8.44 28.43
C GLU A 222 -14.12 -7.30 27.66
N ARG A 223 -13.46 -7.62 26.54
CA ARG A 223 -12.68 -6.64 25.77
C ARG A 223 -13.52 -5.80 24.80
N PHE A 224 -14.51 -6.40 24.16
CA PHE A 224 -15.24 -5.78 23.03
C PHE A 224 -16.74 -5.62 23.28
N GLY A 225 -17.23 -6.01 24.46
CA GLY A 225 -18.64 -5.99 24.80
C GLY A 225 -19.44 -7.18 24.22
N PRO A 226 -20.78 -7.13 24.29
CA PRO A 226 -21.64 -8.24 23.86
C PRO A 226 -21.35 -8.69 22.42
N LEU A 227 -21.27 -10.00 22.23
CA LEU A 227 -20.99 -10.62 20.93
C LEU A 227 -22.26 -11.07 20.23
N ASP A 228 -22.33 -10.85 18.92
CA ASP A 228 -23.31 -11.50 18.03
C ASP A 228 -22.68 -12.76 17.43
N ILE A 229 -22.96 -13.90 18.08
CA ILE A 229 -22.39 -15.21 17.73
C ILE A 229 -23.28 -15.86 16.67
N LYS A 230 -22.82 -15.90 15.42
CA LYS A 230 -23.51 -16.61 14.33
C LYS A 230 -23.12 -18.08 14.27
N LEU A 231 -21.84 -18.37 14.50
CA LEU A 231 -21.26 -19.72 14.56
C LEU A 231 -20.17 -19.74 15.65
N PRO A 232 -19.72 -20.92 16.12
CA PRO A 232 -18.67 -21.00 17.14
C PRO A 232 -17.38 -20.21 16.81
N TYR A 233 -17.06 -20.08 15.52
CA TYR A 233 -15.90 -19.33 15.04
C TYR A 233 -16.27 -17.97 14.40
N LEU A 234 -17.56 -17.71 14.15
CA LEU A 234 -18.03 -16.49 13.48
C LEU A 234 -18.78 -15.63 14.51
N ARG A 235 -18.01 -14.79 15.18
CA ARG A 235 -18.45 -13.97 16.31
C ARG A 235 -18.21 -12.51 15.98
N PHE A 236 -19.28 -11.75 15.91
CA PHE A 236 -19.23 -10.32 15.64
C PHE A 236 -19.20 -9.51 16.93
N ALA A 237 -18.50 -8.39 16.92
CA ALA A 237 -18.51 -7.36 17.96
C ALA A 237 -18.67 -5.99 17.31
N LYS A 238 -19.12 -4.99 18.09
CA LYS A 238 -19.09 -3.60 17.62
C LYS A 238 -17.65 -3.15 17.43
N ALA A 239 -17.38 -2.45 16.32
CA ALA A 239 -16.07 -1.86 16.09
C ALA A 239 -15.73 -0.89 17.23
N PRO A 240 -14.52 -0.97 17.83
CA PRO A 240 -14.10 0.01 18.82
C PRO A 240 -14.11 1.42 18.24
N GLN A 241 -14.54 2.42 19.01
CA GLN A 241 -14.41 3.82 18.61
C GLN A 241 -12.93 4.23 18.74
N LYS A 242 -12.40 4.88 17.70
CA LYS A 242 -11.07 5.52 17.71
C LYS A 242 -11.10 6.84 18.44
#